data_AF-A0A8I1E7Q7-F1
#
_entry.id   AF-A0A8I1E7Q7-F1
#
_cell.length_a   1.000
_cell.length_b   1.000
_cell.length_c   1.000
_cell.angle_alpha   90.00
_cell.angle_beta   90.00
_cell.angle_gamma   90.00
#
_symmetry.space_group_name_H-M   'P 1'
#
loop_
_entity.id
_entity.type
_entity.pdbx_description
1 polymer ?
#
loop_
_entity_poly.entity_id
_entity_poly.type
_entity_poly.pdbx_seq_one_letter_code
_entity_poly.pdbx_strand_id
1 'polypeptide(L)'
;MSDRPLSLPKLMLAIALGLWLGFVAIVLTTWLASRYLFPQALAPVAQAVQHWGTPAAAVAPEPPNRMFEQYQQNLQKQEQQQALDQARNNARNLSNPKCQFWLQQDQNAPTEKSRANVLQFCD
;
A
#
# COMPACT_ATOMS: atom_id res chain seq x y z
N MET A 1 56.11 9.54 17.36
CA MET A 1 54.94 10.02 16.59
C MET A 1 55.48 10.92 15.50
N SER A 2 55.61 10.41 14.28
CA SER A 2 56.29 11.09 13.17
C SER A 2 55.24 11.59 12.19
N ASP A 3 54.69 12.76 12.47
CA ASP A 3 53.89 13.52 11.51
C ASP A 3 54.86 14.17 10.51
N ARG A 4 55.23 13.42 9.48
CA ARG A 4 55.88 13.98 8.30
C ARG A 4 54.80 14.62 7.44
N PRO A 5 54.80 15.95 7.24
CA PRO A 5 53.81 16.60 6.38
C PRO A 5 53.94 15.99 4.98
N LEU A 6 52.90 15.29 4.52
CA LEU A 6 52.85 14.78 3.14
C LEU A 6 53.15 15.96 2.22
N SER A 7 54.14 15.81 1.33
CA SER A 7 54.42 16.83 0.32
C SER A 7 53.15 17.12 -0.47
N LEU A 8 52.89 18.40 -0.76
CA LEU A 8 51.74 18.90 -1.56
C LEU A 8 51.32 17.99 -2.74
N PRO A 9 52.24 17.48 -3.60
CA PRO A 9 51.86 16.58 -4.69
C PRO A 9 51.32 15.23 -4.21
N LYS A 10 51.80 14.71 -3.08
CA LYS A 10 51.34 13.44 -2.50
C LYS A 10 49.93 13.58 -1.91
N LEU A 11 49.61 14.75 -1.35
CA LEU A 11 48.26 15.10 -0.91
C LEU A 11 47.29 15.18 -2.09
N MET A 12 47.65 15.88 -3.16
CA MET A 12 46.82 15.96 -4.37
C MET A 12 46.57 14.57 -4.99
N LEU A 13 47.61 13.73 -5.08
CA LEU A 13 47.48 12.39 -5.63
C LEU A 13 46.59 11.49 -4.76
N ALA A 14 46.69 11.60 -3.43
CA ALA A 14 45.84 10.86 -2.49
C ALA A 14 44.37 11.28 -2.61
N ILE A 15 44.09 12.58 -2.74
CA ILE A 15 42.72 13.10 -2.92
C ILE A 15 42.16 12.67 -4.28
N ALA A 16 42.95 12.78 -5.35
CA ALA A 16 42.54 12.36 -6.69
C ALA A 16 42.23 10.86 -6.74
N LEU A 17 43.07 10.03 -6.12
CA LEU A 17 42.82 8.59 -5.99
C LEU A 17 41.58 8.30 -5.14
N GLY A 18 41.37 9.04 -4.05
CA GLY A 18 40.17 8.91 -3.22
C GLY A 18 38.89 9.23 -3.99
N LEU A 19 38.88 10.33 -4.75
CA LEU A 19 37.75 10.72 -5.60
C LEU A 19 37.49 9.70 -6.70
N TRP A 20 38.55 9.20 -7.35
CA TRP A 20 38.44 8.16 -8.36
C TRP A 20 37.85 6.87 -7.79
N LEU A 21 38.34 6.42 -6.63
CA LEU A 21 37.81 5.24 -5.95
C LEU A 21 36.36 5.43 -5.50
N GLY A 22 36.01 6.62 -5.02
CA GLY A 22 34.63 6.97 -4.69
C GLY A 22 33.71 6.91 -5.91
N PHE A 23 34.15 7.46 -7.05
CA PHE A 23 33.40 7.40 -8.30
C PHE A 23 33.17 5.95 -8.75
N VAL A 24 34.21 5.12 -8.76
CA VAL A 24 34.10 3.70 -9.10
C VAL A 24 33.12 2.98 -8.17
N ALA A 25 33.18 3.25 -6.87
CA ALA A 25 32.26 2.66 -5.89
C ALA A 25 30.79 3.06 -6.14
N ILE A 26 30.52 4.34 -6.45
CA ILE A 26 29.17 4.81 -6.77
C ILE A 26 28.65 4.15 -8.05
N VAL A 27 29.47 4.07 -9.10
CA VAL A 27 29.09 3.42 -10.37
C VAL A 27 28.79 1.94 -10.14
N LEU A 28 29.65 1.22 -9.42
CA LEU A 28 29.45 -0.19 -9.08
C LEU A 28 28.19 -0.39 -8.25
N THR A 29 27.95 0.45 -7.24
CA THR A 29 26.78 0.37 -6.37
C THR A 29 25.51 0.65 -7.17
N THR A 30 25.52 1.67 -8.02
CA THR A 30 24.39 2.00 -8.90
C THR A 30 24.12 0.89 -9.91
N TRP A 31 25.18 0.29 -10.47
CA TRP A 31 25.07 -0.85 -11.38
C TRP A 31 24.53 -2.11 -10.69
N LEU A 32 24.97 -2.38 -9.45
CA LEU A 32 24.46 -3.50 -8.66
C LEU A 32 22.99 -3.25 -8.27
N ALA A 33 22.67 -2.05 -7.81
CA ALA A 33 21.32 -1.64 -7.50
C ALA A 33 20.41 -1.75 -8.74
N SER A 34 20.87 -1.30 -9.92
CA SER A 34 20.13 -1.44 -11.17
C SER A 34 19.92 -2.90 -11.55
N ARG A 35 20.93 -3.76 -11.36
CA ARG A 35 20.84 -5.17 -11.73
C ARG A 35 19.96 -6.00 -10.79
N TYR A 36 19.96 -5.71 -9.49
CA TYR A 36 19.32 -6.55 -8.47
C TYR A 36 18.05 -5.94 -7.88
N LEU A 37 17.99 -4.62 -7.65
CA LEU A 37 16.81 -3.98 -7.04
C LEU A 37 15.70 -3.71 -8.06
N PHE A 38 16.03 -3.34 -9.29
CA PHE A 38 15.02 -3.05 -10.31
C PHE A 38 14.23 -4.29 -10.78
N PRO A 39 14.80 -5.50 -11.02
CA PRO A 39 13.96 -6.63 -11.45
C PRO A 39 12.93 -7.07 -10.39
N GLN A 40 13.23 -6.89 -9.10
CA GLN A 40 12.32 -7.21 -8.00
C GLN A 40 11.34 -6.07 -7.67
N ALA A 41 11.77 -4.81 -7.77
CA ALA A 41 10.90 -3.65 -7.50
C ALA A 41 10.00 -3.26 -8.68
N LEU A 42 10.39 -3.60 -9.92
CA LEU A 42 9.60 -3.30 -11.11
C LEU A 42 8.59 -4.39 -11.47
N ALA A 43 8.55 -5.55 -10.81
CA ALA A 43 7.48 -6.53 -11.04
C ALA A 43 6.06 -5.92 -10.89
N PRO A 44 5.74 -5.15 -9.83
CA PRO A 44 4.43 -4.48 -9.73
C PRO A 44 4.29 -3.26 -10.66
N VAL A 45 5.37 -2.52 -10.93
CA VAL A 45 5.33 -1.32 -11.78
C VAL A 45 5.23 -1.69 -13.27
N ALA A 46 5.86 -2.78 -13.71
CA ALA A 46 5.76 -3.30 -15.07
C ALA A 46 4.34 -3.81 -15.35
N GLN A 47 3.68 -4.44 -14.38
CA GLN A 47 2.25 -4.81 -14.49
C GLN A 47 1.36 -3.56 -14.62
N ALA A 48 1.66 -2.50 -13.86
CA ALA A 48 0.96 -1.23 -13.99
C ALA A 48 1.23 -0.56 -15.35
N VAL A 49 2.47 -0.52 -15.84
CA VAL A 49 2.82 0.09 -17.14
C VAL A 49 2.29 -0.73 -18.33
N GLN A 50 2.22 -2.06 -18.23
CA GLN A 50 1.57 -2.92 -19.23
C GLN A 50 0.08 -2.62 -19.37
N HIS A 51 -0.59 -2.18 -18.29
CA HIS A 51 -1.97 -1.67 -18.35
C HIS A 51 -2.10 -0.40 -19.20
N TRP A 52 -1.04 0.41 -19.32
CA TRP A 52 -1.04 1.64 -20.12
C TRP A 52 -0.52 1.43 -21.56
N GLY A 53 0.32 0.42 -21.80
CA GLY A 53 1.01 0.20 -23.08
C GLY A 53 0.40 -0.88 -23.99
N THR A 54 -0.53 -1.69 -23.50
CA THR A 54 -1.22 -2.68 -24.35
C THR A 54 -2.44 -2.00 -24.97
N PRO A 55 -2.55 -1.86 -26.31
CA PRO A 55 -3.83 -1.51 -26.90
C PRO A 55 -4.74 -2.69 -26.58
N ALA A 56 -5.67 -2.45 -25.66
CA ALA A 56 -6.58 -3.47 -25.19
C ALA A 56 -7.23 -4.11 -26.42
N ALA A 57 -6.99 -5.40 -26.62
CA ALA A 57 -7.77 -6.20 -27.54
C ALA A 57 -9.23 -6.04 -27.11
N ALA A 58 -9.99 -5.26 -27.91
CA ALA A 58 -11.43 -5.04 -27.83
C ALA A 58 -12.02 -5.20 -26.41
N VAL A 59 -11.83 -4.21 -25.53
CA VAL A 59 -12.74 -4.08 -24.38
C VAL A 59 -14.09 -3.72 -24.98
N ALA A 60 -15.07 -4.61 -24.82
CA ALA A 60 -16.47 -4.33 -25.10
C ALA A 60 -16.85 -2.95 -24.53
N PRO A 61 -17.71 -2.17 -25.22
CA PRO A 61 -18.05 -0.83 -24.81
C PRO A 61 -18.44 -0.82 -23.32
N GLU A 62 -17.76 0.02 -22.55
CA GLU A 62 -18.04 0.20 -21.14
C GLU A 62 -19.54 0.51 -20.99
N PRO A 63 -20.31 -0.24 -20.18
CA PRO A 63 -21.74 -0.02 -20.08
C PRO A 63 -21.97 1.44 -19.67
N PRO A 64 -22.86 2.19 -20.35
CA PRO A 64 -23.07 3.62 -20.13
C PRO A 64 -23.53 3.98 -18.70
N ASN A 65 -23.82 2.96 -17.87
CA ASN A 65 -24.36 3.07 -16.52
C ASN A 65 -23.34 2.81 -15.41
N ARG A 66 -22.03 2.71 -15.68
CA ARG A 66 -21.00 2.48 -14.63
C ARG A 66 -21.14 3.42 -13.43
N MET A 67 -21.37 4.71 -13.68
CA MET A 67 -21.53 5.72 -12.62
C MET A 67 -22.79 5.48 -11.78
N PHE A 68 -23.88 5.03 -12.42
CA PHE A 68 -25.13 4.71 -11.72
C PHE A 68 -24.99 3.43 -10.90
N GLU A 69 -24.40 2.38 -11.46
CA GLU A 69 -24.12 1.12 -10.74
C GLU A 69 -23.22 1.37 -9.53
N GLN A 70 -22.17 2.19 -9.70
CA GLN A 70 -21.28 2.55 -8.60
C GLN A 70 -22.01 3.37 -7.53
N TYR A 71 -22.88 4.31 -7.92
CA TYR A 71 -23.70 5.06 -6.98
C TYR A 71 -24.64 4.14 -6.19
N GLN A 72 -25.33 3.22 -6.86
CA GLN A 72 -26.21 2.25 -6.20
C GLN A 72 -25.44 1.35 -5.22
N GLN A 73 -24.27 0.85 -5.62
CA GLN A 73 -23.41 0.06 -4.74
C GLN A 73 -22.94 0.86 -3.52
N ASN A 74 -22.60 2.15 -3.70
CA ASN A 74 -22.21 3.02 -2.60
C ASN A 74 -23.38 3.28 -1.65
N LEU A 75 -24.59 3.47 -2.19
CA LEU A 75 -25.79 3.69 -1.39
C LEU A 75 -26.09 2.46 -0.51
N GLN A 76 -26.07 1.26 -1.09
CA GLN A 76 -26.26 0.01 -0.34
C GLN A 76 -25.19 -0.17 0.74
N LYS A 77 -23.92 0.15 0.44
CA LYS A 77 -22.84 0.09 1.43
C LYS A 77 -23.05 1.10 2.56
N GLN A 78 -23.51 2.31 2.26
CA GLN A 78 -23.81 3.34 3.26
C GLN A 78 -24.94 2.89 4.18
N GLU A 79 -26.05 2.37 3.65
CA GLU A 79 -27.17 1.87 4.46
C GLU A 79 -26.71 0.77 5.42
N GLN A 80 -25.90 -0.17 4.94
CA GLN A 80 -25.36 -1.24 5.81
C GLN A 80 -24.41 -0.71 6.89
N GLN A 81 -23.56 0.28 6.56
CA GLN A 81 -22.67 0.89 7.55
C GLN A 81 -23.48 1.64 8.61
N GLN A 82 -24.48 2.42 8.19
CA GLN A 82 -25.35 3.18 9.08
C GLN A 82 -26.11 2.28 10.06
N ALA A 83 -26.60 1.12 9.61
CA ALA A 83 -27.26 0.15 10.48
C ALA A 83 -26.32 -0.39 11.58
N LEU A 84 -25.06 -0.68 11.23
CA LEU A 84 -24.06 -1.14 12.20
C LEU A 84 -23.64 -0.02 13.16
N ASP A 85 -23.51 1.20 12.67
CA ASP A 85 -23.20 2.35 13.51
C ASP A 85 -24.33 2.65 14.49
N GLN A 86 -25.59 2.52 14.07
CA GLN A 86 -26.73 2.60 14.96
C GLN A 86 -26.69 1.50 16.03
N ALA A 87 -26.38 0.25 15.62
CA ALA A 87 -26.23 -0.85 16.55
C ALA A 87 -25.13 -0.61 17.59
N ARG A 88 -24.01 0.02 17.19
CA ARG A 88 -22.87 0.37 18.05
C ARG A 88 -23.16 1.53 19.02
N ASN A 89 -23.89 2.53 18.56
CA ASN A 89 -24.13 3.76 19.33
C ASN A 89 -25.37 3.68 20.24
N ASN A 90 -26.20 2.64 20.10
CA ASN A 90 -27.38 2.44 20.93
C ASN A 90 -27.02 1.88 22.33
N ALA A 91 -27.32 2.65 23.38
CA ALA A 91 -27.06 2.26 24.78
C ALA A 91 -27.76 0.94 25.20
N ARG A 92 -28.90 0.61 24.57
CA ARG A 92 -29.62 -0.67 24.81
C ARG A 92 -28.87 -1.88 24.25
N ASN A 93 -28.11 -1.67 23.17
CA ASN A 93 -27.30 -2.72 22.55
C ASN A 93 -25.99 -2.93 23.31
N LEU A 94 -25.41 -1.84 23.81
CA LEU A 94 -24.22 -1.85 24.67
C LEU A 94 -24.46 -2.59 26.00
N SER A 95 -25.70 -2.61 26.50
CA SER A 95 -26.07 -3.37 27.71
C SER A 95 -26.41 -4.84 27.45
N ASN A 96 -26.50 -5.27 26.19
CA ASN A 96 -26.77 -6.67 25.83
C ASN A 96 -25.44 -7.42 25.56
N PRO A 97 -25.08 -8.43 26.38
CA PRO A 97 -23.79 -9.13 26.25
C PRO A 97 -23.66 -9.91 24.93
N LYS A 98 -24.78 -10.35 24.34
CA LYS A 98 -24.75 -11.09 23.05
C LYS A 98 -24.45 -10.14 21.89
N CYS A 99 -25.06 -8.95 21.89
CA CYS A 99 -24.76 -7.92 20.90
C CYS A 99 -23.29 -7.49 21.00
N GLN A 100 -22.80 -7.24 22.22
CA GLN A 100 -21.41 -6.83 22.45
C GLN A 100 -20.40 -7.86 21.91
N PHE A 101 -20.64 -9.16 22.08
CA PHE A 101 -19.78 -10.20 21.54
C PHE A 101 -19.67 -10.13 20.02
N TRP A 102 -20.81 -10.07 19.32
CA TRP A 102 -20.84 -10.02 17.87
C TRP A 102 -20.29 -8.71 17.31
N LEU A 103 -20.55 -7.60 18.00
CA LEU A 103 -20.02 -6.29 17.65
C LEU A 103 -18.49 -6.25 17.80
N GLN A 104 -17.95 -6.90 18.85
CA GLN A 104 -16.50 -6.99 19.05
C GLN A 104 -15.86 -7.94 18.02
N GLN A 105 -16.55 -9.03 17.67
CA GLN A 105 -16.10 -9.96 16.65
C GLN A 105 -16.05 -9.30 15.26
N ASP A 106 -17.06 -8.52 14.90
CA ASP A 106 -17.09 -7.80 13.62
C ASP A 106 -15.98 -6.74 13.52
N GLN A 107 -15.69 -6.03 14.62
CA GLN A 107 -14.61 -5.05 14.67
C GLN A 107 -13.22 -5.67 14.50
N ASN A 108 -12.98 -6.85 15.06
CA ASN A 108 -11.68 -7.51 14.99
C ASN A 108 -11.50 -8.33 13.71
N ALA A 109 -12.58 -8.88 13.16
CA ALA A 109 -12.58 -9.69 11.95
C ALA A 109 -13.91 -9.51 11.20
N PRO A 110 -14.05 -8.47 10.35
CA PRO A 110 -15.29 -8.20 9.63
C PRO A 110 -15.56 -9.31 8.61
N THR A 111 -16.60 -10.11 8.88
CA THR A 111 -17.06 -11.20 8.03
C THR A 111 -18.57 -11.05 7.78
N GLU A 112 -19.10 -11.60 6.69
CA GLU A 112 -20.55 -11.57 6.46
C GLU A 112 -21.32 -12.23 7.60
N LYS A 113 -20.77 -13.32 8.18
CA LYS A 113 -21.37 -14.00 9.32
C LYS A 113 -21.42 -13.11 10.56
N SER A 114 -20.33 -12.42 10.91
CA SER A 114 -20.34 -11.51 12.07
C SER A 114 -21.34 -10.37 11.86
N ARG A 115 -21.36 -9.75 10.68
CA ARG A 115 -22.32 -8.69 10.32
C ARG A 115 -23.78 -9.13 10.46
N ALA A 116 -24.12 -10.30 9.91
CA ALA A 116 -25.49 -10.81 10.00
C ALA A 116 -25.92 -11.04 11.46
N ASN A 117 -25.02 -11.55 12.30
CA ASN A 117 -25.31 -11.75 13.72
C ASN A 117 -25.39 -10.44 14.51
N VAL A 118 -24.60 -9.42 14.16
CA VAL A 118 -24.78 -8.08 14.75
C VAL A 118 -26.18 -7.55 14.45
N LEU A 119 -26.61 -7.58 13.19
CA LEU A 119 -27.94 -7.10 12.80
C LEU A 119 -29.07 -7.92 13.45
N GLN A 120 -28.87 -9.23 13.67
CA GLN A 120 -29.87 -10.09 14.32
C GLN A 120 -29.96 -9.88 15.84
N PHE A 121 -28.84 -9.57 16.50
CA PHE A 121 -28.76 -9.54 17.97
C PHE A 121 -28.66 -8.12 18.57
N CYS A 122 -28.48 -7.08 17.75
CA CYS A 122 -28.34 -5.69 18.16
C CYS A 122 -29.50 -4.80 17.67
N ASP A 123 -30.74 -5.20 17.95
CA ASP A 123 -31.98 -4.45 17.65
C ASP A 123 -32.44 -3.59 18.84
#